data_AF-A0A7V1ZHW1-F1
#
_entry.id   AF-A0A7V1ZHW1-F1
#
_cell.length_a   1.000
_cell.length_b   1.000
_cell.length_c   1.000
_cell.angle_alpha   90.00
_cell.angle_beta   90.00
_cell.angle_gamma   90.00
#
_symmetry.space_group_name_H-M   'P 1'
#
loop_
_entity.id
_entity.type
_entity.pdbx_description
1 polymer ?
#
loop_
_entity_poly.entity_id
_entity_poly.type
_entity_poly.pdbx_seq_one_letter_code
_entity_poly.pdbx_strand_id
1 'polypeptide(L)'
;MVAWGWSMNPVDVYIPDTSALVENPDCLDRLLAPGNMVILLQQVLKELAHLQGSRHKSEGVKAAARAAVRKILALRNASLIHPDPTPVLSGRIPFSSLPTTPNGGVLAWEPPPAAVSENGNGDGVIIAAAERIASLVRGHNGFRVVLISEDSNMLLTCDAKGIPAEALRYGKVALESPEDLFCGVVEGEGSGDLWDEFLASGPPRERFLP
;
A
#
# COMPACT_ATOMS: atom_id res chain seq x y z
N MET A 1 -16.02 35.87 16.98
CA MET A 1 -14.98 34.95 17.47
C MET A 1 -15.38 33.56 17.01
N VAL A 2 -14.95 33.16 15.82
CA VAL A 2 -15.31 31.85 15.24
C VAL A 2 -14.18 30.90 15.62
N ALA A 3 -14.50 29.94 16.50
CA ALA A 3 -13.60 28.83 16.78
C ALA A 3 -13.52 27.98 15.50
N TRP A 4 -12.40 28.08 14.79
CA TRP A 4 -12.05 27.14 13.73
C TRP A 4 -11.81 25.79 14.42
N GLY A 5 -12.85 24.96 14.49
CA GLY A 5 -12.70 23.55 14.79
C GLY A 5 -11.86 22.94 13.67
N TRP A 6 -10.57 22.73 13.92
CA TRP A 6 -9.77 21.86 13.10
C TRP A 6 -10.43 20.49 13.19
N SER A 7 -11.19 20.11 12.17
CA SER A 7 -11.52 18.72 11.92
C SER A 7 -10.18 18.02 11.70
N MET A 8 -9.61 17.45 12.76
CA MET A 8 -8.52 16.49 12.62
C MET A 8 -9.09 15.37 11.75
N ASN A 9 -8.65 15.31 10.50
CA ASN A 9 -8.93 14.15 9.67
C ASN A 9 -8.41 12.92 10.43
N PRO A 10 -9.20 11.83 10.47
CA PRO A 10 -8.75 10.61 11.13
C PRO A 10 -7.44 10.14 10.49
N VAL A 11 -6.53 9.62 11.31
CA VAL A 11 -5.32 8.93 10.86
C VAL A 11 -5.75 7.67 10.14
N ASP A 12 -5.36 7.54 8.88
CA ASP A 12 -5.61 6.33 8.11
C ASP A 12 -4.63 5.23 8.55
N VAL A 13 -5.17 4.08 8.93
CA VAL A 13 -4.44 2.87 9.30
C VAL A 13 -4.61 1.86 8.18
N TYR A 14 -3.64 1.81 7.29
CA TYR A 14 -3.64 0.93 6.13
C TYR A 14 -3.10 -0.45 6.47
N ILE A 15 -3.81 -1.46 5.99
CA ILE A 15 -3.42 -2.87 6.09
C ILE A 15 -3.28 -3.40 4.65
N PRO A 16 -2.09 -3.31 4.04
CA PRO A 16 -1.87 -3.84 2.70
C PRO A 16 -1.80 -5.36 2.72
N ASP A 17 -2.52 -6.00 1.81
CA ASP A 17 -2.39 -7.42 1.54
C ASP A 17 -1.17 -7.72 0.64
N THR A 18 -0.96 -8.99 0.35
CA THR A 18 0.13 -9.42 -0.54
C THR A 18 -0.08 -8.94 -1.98
N SER A 19 -1.33 -8.91 -2.46
CA SER A 19 -1.64 -8.50 -3.84
C SER A 19 -1.24 -7.04 -4.08
N ALA A 20 -1.59 -6.12 -3.17
CA ALA A 20 -1.26 -4.71 -3.25
C ALA A 20 0.27 -4.46 -3.28
N LEU A 21 1.02 -5.20 -2.46
CA LEU A 21 2.48 -5.08 -2.41
C LEU A 21 3.17 -5.66 -3.65
N VAL A 22 2.58 -6.67 -4.29
CA VAL A 22 3.16 -7.33 -5.48
C VAL A 22 2.78 -6.60 -6.77
N GLU A 23 1.54 -6.16 -6.90
CA GLU A 23 1.08 -5.40 -8.07
C GLU A 23 1.75 -4.02 -8.14
N ASN A 24 2.02 -3.40 -6.98
CA ASN A 24 2.74 -2.13 -6.92
C ASN A 24 3.71 -2.11 -5.73
N PRO A 25 4.97 -2.54 -5.89
CA PRO A 25 5.96 -2.53 -4.80
C PRO A 25 6.26 -1.16 -4.20
N ASP A 26 6.00 -0.07 -4.95
CA ASP A 26 6.16 1.30 -4.47
C ASP A 26 4.94 1.81 -3.70
N CYS A 27 3.89 1.00 -3.56
CA CYS A 27 2.70 1.36 -2.82
C CYS A 27 3.01 1.68 -1.35
N LEU A 28 3.97 0.96 -0.75
CA LEU A 28 4.37 1.17 0.64
C LEU A 28 4.85 2.61 0.86
N ASP A 29 5.59 3.17 -0.10
CA ASP A 29 6.11 4.53 0.01
C ASP A 29 4.99 5.57 0.04
N ARG A 30 3.93 5.33 -0.73
CA ARG A 30 2.76 6.22 -0.83
C ARG A 30 1.81 6.06 0.36
N LEU A 31 1.58 4.83 0.80
CA LEU A 31 0.77 4.56 1.99
C LEU A 31 1.42 5.18 3.24
N LEU A 32 2.75 5.24 3.29
CA LEU A 32 3.54 5.93 4.31
C LEU A 32 3.62 7.46 4.12
N ALA A 33 2.61 8.09 3.53
CA ALA A 33 2.50 9.54 3.50
C ALA A 33 2.27 10.12 4.93
N PRO A 34 2.55 11.43 5.14
CA PRO A 34 2.39 12.06 6.44
C PRO A 34 0.96 11.94 6.96
N GLY A 35 0.83 11.57 8.24
CA GLY A 35 -0.48 11.39 8.88
C GLY A 35 -1.10 10.00 8.73
N ASN A 36 -0.42 9.06 8.05
CA ASN A 36 -0.87 7.69 7.89
C ASN A 36 -0.05 6.71 8.74
N MET A 37 -0.66 5.58 9.06
CA MET A 37 -0.02 4.39 9.62
C MET A 37 -0.19 3.22 8.65
N VAL A 38 0.86 2.44 8.46
CA VAL A 38 0.80 1.15 7.77
C VAL A 38 1.11 0.03 8.76
N ILE A 39 0.24 -0.98 8.82
CA ILE A 39 0.45 -2.18 9.65
C ILE A 39 0.73 -3.37 8.73
N LEU A 40 1.94 -3.93 8.86
CA LEU A 40 2.33 -5.12 8.11
C LEU A 40 1.96 -6.38 8.89
N LEU A 41 1.08 -7.19 8.30
CA LEU A 41 0.64 -8.46 8.87
C LEU A 41 1.68 -9.57 8.70
N GLN A 42 1.79 -10.46 9.68
CA GLN A 42 2.70 -11.60 9.59
C GLN A 42 2.32 -12.54 8.43
N GLN A 43 1.01 -12.69 8.17
CA GLN A 43 0.51 -13.48 7.04
C GLN A 43 1.03 -12.97 5.70
N VAL A 44 1.03 -11.66 5.49
CA VAL A 44 1.51 -11.01 4.26
C VAL A 44 3.02 -11.24 4.07
N LEU A 45 3.80 -11.14 5.15
CA LEU A 45 5.24 -11.44 5.11
C LEU A 45 5.51 -12.90 4.73
N LYS A 46 4.73 -13.85 5.25
CA LYS A 46 4.83 -15.27 4.91
C LYS A 46 4.51 -15.51 3.42
N GLU A 47 3.47 -14.87 2.90
CA GLU A 47 3.09 -15.00 1.50
C GLU A 47 4.13 -14.40 0.57
N LEU A 48 4.67 -13.21 0.88
CA LEU A 48 5.77 -12.62 0.12
C LEU A 48 7.01 -13.54 0.10
N ALA A 49 7.33 -14.19 1.21
CA ALA A 49 8.42 -15.17 1.26
C ALA A 49 8.13 -16.38 0.37
N HIS A 50 6.90 -16.90 0.41
CA HIS A 50 6.47 -18.02 -0.43
C HIS A 50 6.53 -17.68 -1.92
N LEU A 51 6.07 -16.49 -2.32
CA LEU A 51 6.09 -16.03 -3.71
C LEU A 51 7.50 -15.99 -4.28
N GLN A 52 8.49 -15.48 -3.53
CA GLN A 52 9.88 -15.37 -3.98
C GLN A 52 10.53 -16.73 -4.28
N GLY A 53 10.13 -17.79 -3.57
CA GLY A 53 10.61 -19.16 -3.76
C GLY A 53 9.73 -20.02 -4.67
N SER A 54 8.59 -19.50 -5.14
CA SER A 54 7.63 -20.29 -5.91
C SER A 54 8.17 -20.67 -7.29
N ARG A 55 8.00 -21.94 -7.67
CA ARG A 55 8.35 -22.43 -9.03
C ARG A 55 7.29 -22.11 -10.07
N HIS A 56 6.05 -21.86 -9.64
CA HIS A 56 4.88 -21.74 -10.51
C HIS A 56 4.50 -20.29 -10.84
N LYS A 57 5.07 -19.30 -10.13
CA LYS A 57 4.84 -17.88 -10.39
C LYS A 57 5.84 -17.35 -11.43
N SER A 58 5.43 -16.32 -12.16
CA SER A 58 6.28 -15.66 -13.15
C SER A 58 7.46 -14.95 -12.48
N GLU A 59 8.56 -14.72 -13.22
CA GLU A 59 9.70 -13.97 -12.69
C GLU A 59 9.34 -12.51 -12.35
N GLY A 60 8.38 -11.91 -13.05
CA GLY A 60 7.86 -10.58 -12.71
C GLY A 60 7.25 -10.53 -11.30
N VAL A 61 6.38 -11.48 -10.97
CA VAL A 61 5.77 -11.60 -9.63
C VAL A 61 6.83 -11.84 -8.55
N LYS A 62 7.82 -12.70 -8.82
CA LYS A 62 8.92 -12.94 -7.88
C LYS A 62 9.77 -11.69 -7.67
N ALA A 63 10.10 -10.98 -8.75
CA ALA A 63 10.89 -9.76 -8.70
C ALA A 63 10.16 -8.66 -7.91
N ALA A 64 8.84 -8.51 -8.10
CA ALA A 64 8.00 -7.58 -7.36
C ALA A 64 7.95 -7.93 -5.86
N ALA A 65 7.72 -9.21 -5.51
CA ALA A 65 7.78 -9.66 -4.12
C ALA A 65 9.16 -9.39 -3.47
N ARG A 66 10.26 -9.63 -4.20
CA ARG A 66 11.62 -9.28 -3.73
C ARG A 66 11.76 -7.76 -3.53
N ALA A 67 11.20 -6.95 -4.41
CA ALA A 67 11.25 -5.49 -4.31
C ALA A 67 10.52 -4.98 -3.07
N ALA A 68 9.29 -5.44 -2.82
CA ALA A 68 8.53 -5.11 -1.62
C ALA A 68 9.30 -5.51 -0.34
N VAL A 69 9.83 -6.74 -0.30
CA VAL A 69 10.61 -7.24 0.86
C VAL A 69 11.88 -6.42 1.08
N ARG A 70 12.60 -6.01 0.02
CA ARG A 70 13.77 -5.13 0.15
C ARG A 70 13.42 -3.79 0.80
N LYS A 71 12.29 -3.17 0.44
CA LYS A 71 11.83 -1.92 1.07
C LYS A 71 11.52 -2.11 2.56
N ILE A 72 10.81 -3.17 2.91
CA ILE A 72 10.51 -3.53 4.31
C ILE A 72 11.82 -3.75 5.09
N LEU A 73 12.79 -4.48 4.53
CA LEU A 73 14.08 -4.72 5.17
C LEU A 73 14.91 -3.44 5.33
N ALA A 74 14.86 -2.50 4.37
CA ALA A 74 15.52 -1.22 4.49
C ALA A 74 14.99 -0.41 5.68
N LEU A 75 13.65 -0.34 5.82
CA LEU A 75 12.99 0.33 6.95
C LEU A 75 13.29 -0.38 8.28
N ARG A 76 13.32 -1.72 8.29
CA ARG A 76 13.73 -2.51 9.46
C ARG A 76 15.17 -2.20 9.88
N ASN A 77 16.10 -2.18 8.93
CA ASN A 77 17.52 -1.95 9.20
C ASN A 77 17.78 -0.52 9.71
N ALA A 78 16.93 0.43 9.33
CA ALA A 78 16.93 1.79 9.87
C ALA A 78 16.21 1.92 11.22
N SER A 79 15.69 0.81 11.80
CA SER A 79 14.90 0.79 13.04
C SER A 79 13.64 1.67 13.00
N LEU A 80 13.01 1.77 11.84
CA LEU A 80 11.82 2.61 11.59
C LEU A 80 10.49 1.85 11.64
N ILE A 81 10.51 0.57 12.02
CA ILE A 81 9.29 -0.24 12.15
C ILE A 81 8.94 -0.36 13.62
N HIS A 82 7.79 0.19 13.99
CA HIS A 82 7.31 0.16 15.37
C HIS A 82 6.88 -1.26 15.77
N PRO A 83 7.32 -1.77 16.93
CA PRO A 83 7.12 -3.18 17.28
C PRO A 83 5.68 -3.54 17.66
N ASP A 84 4.95 -2.62 18.30
CA ASP A 84 3.58 -2.86 18.75
C ASP A 84 2.77 -1.55 18.73
N PRO A 85 1.84 -1.35 17.77
CA PRO A 85 1.04 -0.13 17.69
C PRO A 85 -0.12 -0.10 18.70
N THR A 86 -0.36 -1.16 19.49
CA THR A 86 -1.51 -1.28 20.40
C THR A 86 -1.69 -0.08 21.34
N PRO A 87 -0.65 0.45 22.00
CA PRO A 87 -0.81 1.61 22.88
C PRO A 87 -1.34 2.87 22.16
N VAL A 88 -0.97 3.06 20.89
CA VAL A 88 -1.45 4.19 20.07
C VAL A 88 -2.88 3.94 19.59
N LEU A 89 -3.14 2.74 19.06
CA LEU A 89 -4.46 2.37 18.53
C LEU A 89 -5.54 2.38 19.63
N SER A 90 -5.16 2.06 20.87
CA SER A 90 -6.04 2.13 22.06
C SER A 90 -6.03 3.49 22.76
N GLY A 91 -5.43 4.52 22.15
CA GLY A 91 -5.41 5.89 22.67
C GLY A 91 -4.64 6.10 23.97
N ARG A 92 -3.79 5.14 24.39
CA ARG A 92 -2.98 5.26 25.62
C ARG A 92 -1.81 6.24 25.45
N ILE A 93 -1.30 6.37 24.23
CA ILE A 93 -0.25 7.34 23.86
C ILE A 93 -0.60 8.01 22.53
N PRO A 94 -0.15 9.25 22.29
CA PRO A 94 -0.49 9.98 21.07
C PRO A 94 0.22 9.40 19.84
N PHE A 95 -0.43 9.44 18.67
CA PHE A 95 0.16 8.99 17.40
C PHE A 95 1.48 9.71 17.06
N SER A 96 1.58 11.00 17.39
CA SER A 96 2.79 11.81 17.19
C SER A 96 4.01 11.37 18.01
N SER A 97 3.85 10.41 18.93
CA SER A 97 4.97 9.82 19.67
C SER A 97 5.71 8.74 18.89
N LEU A 98 5.13 8.25 17.79
CA LEU A 98 5.75 7.22 16.96
C LEU A 98 6.79 7.81 16.02
N PRO A 99 7.93 7.12 15.80
CA PRO A 99 8.90 7.54 14.81
C PRO A 99 8.30 7.43 13.40
N THR A 100 8.51 8.46 12.59
CA THR A 100 8.08 8.49 11.20
C THR A 100 9.17 7.95 10.27
N THR A 101 8.75 7.33 9.19
CA THR A 101 9.62 6.99 8.06
C THR A 101 10.05 8.25 7.29
N PRO A 102 11.01 8.17 6.34
CA PRO A 102 11.39 9.32 5.50
C PRO A 102 10.23 9.93 4.72
N ASN A 103 9.18 9.15 4.45
CA ASN A 103 7.98 9.62 3.73
C ASN A 103 6.96 10.30 4.66
N GLY A 104 7.23 10.33 5.98
CA GLY A 104 6.44 11.04 6.99
C GLY A 104 5.35 10.21 7.67
N GLY A 105 4.98 9.05 7.12
CA GLY A 105 4.05 8.10 7.74
C GLY A 105 4.75 7.14 8.70
N VAL A 106 3.95 6.39 9.46
CA VAL A 106 4.42 5.42 10.46
C VAL A 106 4.27 3.99 9.92
N LEU A 107 5.32 3.18 10.07
CA LEU A 107 5.26 1.74 9.79
C LEU A 107 5.28 0.95 11.09
N ALA A 108 4.39 -0.02 11.24
CA ALA A 108 4.32 -0.88 12.42
C ALA A 108 4.12 -2.36 12.07
N TRP A 109 4.55 -3.24 12.97
CA TRP A 109 4.17 -4.64 12.92
C TRP A 109 2.73 -4.85 13.41
N GLU A 110 2.15 -5.98 13.01
CA GLU A 110 0.85 -6.43 13.49
C GLU A 110 0.75 -6.44 15.02
N PRO A 111 -0.28 -5.82 15.61
CA PRO A 111 -0.50 -5.89 17.04
C PRO A 111 -0.86 -7.32 17.48
N PRO A 112 -0.37 -7.78 18.64
CA PRO A 112 -0.65 -9.13 19.13
C PRO A 112 -2.14 -9.32 19.49
N PRO A 113 -2.68 -10.55 19.37
CA PRO A 113 -2.03 -11.74 18.83
C PRO A 113 -1.99 -11.71 17.29
N ALA A 114 -0.80 -11.94 16.74
CA ALA A 114 -0.63 -12.12 15.31
C ALA A 114 -0.99 -13.56 14.92
N ALA A 115 -1.68 -13.70 13.78
CA ALA A 115 -2.13 -14.99 13.27
C ALA A 115 -1.61 -15.22 11.85
N VAL A 116 -1.36 -16.48 11.52
CA VAL A 116 -0.83 -16.89 10.21
C VAL A 116 -1.53 -18.19 9.81
N SER A 117 -1.98 -18.28 8.56
CA SER A 117 -2.61 -19.47 8.00
C SER A 117 -1.56 -20.57 7.80
N GLU A 118 -1.83 -21.78 8.28
CA GLU A 118 -0.95 -22.94 8.07
C GLU A 118 -0.94 -23.40 6.61
N ASN A 119 -2.10 -23.30 5.93
CA ASN A 119 -2.35 -23.90 4.62
C ASN A 119 -2.18 -22.93 3.43
N GLY A 120 -1.78 -21.70 3.69
CA GLY A 120 -1.49 -20.70 2.64
C GLY A 120 -2.71 -19.99 2.05
N ASN A 121 -3.94 -20.36 2.44
CA ASN A 121 -5.11 -19.49 2.24
C ASN A 121 -5.14 -18.45 3.37
N GLY A 122 -4.55 -17.29 3.13
CA GLY A 122 -4.32 -16.24 4.11
C GLY A 122 -5.39 -15.18 4.20
N ASP A 123 -6.31 -15.10 3.24
CA ASP A 123 -7.23 -13.98 3.13
C ASP A 123 -8.12 -13.82 4.36
N GLY A 124 -8.65 -14.95 4.86
CA GLY A 124 -9.44 -14.95 6.08
C GLY A 124 -8.65 -14.48 7.31
N VAL A 125 -7.34 -14.73 7.35
CA VAL A 125 -6.46 -14.28 8.44
C VAL A 125 -6.21 -12.77 8.34
N ILE A 126 -6.01 -12.25 7.12
CA ILE A 126 -5.84 -10.82 6.85
C ILE A 126 -7.10 -10.05 7.23
N ILE A 127 -8.27 -10.54 6.80
CA ILE A 127 -9.57 -9.94 7.13
C ILE A 127 -9.82 -9.96 8.64
N ALA A 128 -9.57 -11.10 9.31
CA ALA A 128 -9.73 -11.19 10.76
C ALA A 128 -8.77 -10.25 11.52
N ALA A 129 -7.56 -10.03 10.98
CA ALA A 129 -6.63 -9.05 11.54
C ALA A 129 -7.16 -7.61 11.37
N ALA A 130 -7.69 -7.27 10.20
CA ALA A 130 -8.32 -5.97 9.95
C ALA A 130 -9.52 -5.73 10.89
N GLU A 131 -10.40 -6.72 11.08
CA GLU A 131 -11.52 -6.65 12.03
C GLU A 131 -11.03 -6.42 13.47
N ARG A 132 -9.96 -7.12 13.88
CA ARG A 132 -9.36 -6.97 15.20
C ARG A 132 -8.77 -5.58 15.39
N ILE A 133 -7.99 -5.08 14.43
CA ILE A 133 -7.39 -3.74 14.47
C ILE A 133 -8.47 -2.66 14.45
N ALA A 134 -9.50 -2.80 13.61
CA ALA A 134 -10.67 -1.92 13.61
C ALA A 134 -11.36 -1.92 14.97
N SER A 135 -11.45 -3.06 15.63
CA SER A 135 -12.03 -3.17 16.98
C SER A 135 -11.15 -2.55 18.06
N LEU A 136 -9.82 -2.57 17.91
CA LEU A 136 -8.89 -1.88 18.82
C LEU A 136 -9.05 -0.35 18.79
N VAL A 137 -9.40 0.21 17.63
CA VAL A 137 -9.61 1.65 17.49
C VAL A 137 -11.04 2.12 17.78
N ARG A 138 -12.00 1.18 17.97
CA ARG A 138 -13.39 1.56 18.29
C ARG A 138 -13.44 2.36 19.59
N GLY A 139 -14.09 3.52 19.54
CA GLY A 139 -14.18 4.45 20.68
C GLY A 139 -13.04 5.48 20.73
N HIS A 140 -12.06 5.38 19.83
CA HIS A 140 -11.00 6.36 19.64
C HIS A 140 -11.21 7.06 18.29
N ASN A 141 -11.88 8.21 18.29
CA ASN A 141 -12.33 8.96 17.10
C ASN A 141 -11.18 9.56 16.24
N GLY A 142 -9.97 9.00 16.31
CA GLY A 142 -8.78 9.48 15.61
C GLY A 142 -8.24 8.52 14.55
N PHE A 143 -8.81 7.33 14.35
CA PHE A 143 -8.29 6.35 13.41
C PHE A 143 -9.37 5.80 12.47
N ARG A 144 -9.01 5.62 11.20
CA ARG A 144 -9.80 4.91 10.20
C ARG A 144 -8.99 3.73 9.68
N VAL A 145 -9.45 2.51 9.93
CA VAL A 145 -8.76 1.29 9.46
C VAL A 145 -9.24 0.94 8.07
N VAL A 146 -8.30 0.74 7.14
CA VAL A 146 -8.60 0.45 5.75
C VAL A 146 -7.70 -0.68 5.24
N LEU A 147 -8.31 -1.71 4.66
CA LEU A 147 -7.59 -2.79 3.99
C LEU A 147 -7.27 -2.39 2.55
N ILE A 148 -6.02 -2.56 2.13
CA ILE A 148 -5.59 -2.25 0.77
C ILE A 148 -5.36 -3.55 0.01
N SER A 149 -6.05 -3.73 -1.13
CA SER A 149 -5.96 -4.95 -1.95
C SER A 149 -6.27 -4.67 -3.41
N GLU A 150 -5.55 -5.33 -4.32
CA GLU A 150 -5.91 -5.37 -5.76
C GLU A 150 -6.79 -6.58 -6.11
N ASP A 151 -7.04 -7.49 -5.18
CA ASP A 151 -7.90 -8.66 -5.38
C ASP A 151 -9.38 -8.29 -5.21
N SER A 152 -10.15 -8.43 -6.29
CA SER A 152 -11.60 -8.16 -6.29
C SER A 152 -12.36 -9.03 -5.29
N ASN A 153 -11.94 -10.29 -5.06
CA ASN A 153 -12.59 -11.15 -4.07
C ASN A 153 -12.35 -10.64 -2.65
N MET A 154 -11.14 -10.16 -2.36
CA MET A 154 -10.80 -9.56 -1.06
C MET A 154 -11.66 -8.32 -0.81
N LEU A 155 -11.76 -7.43 -1.79
CA LEU A 155 -12.56 -6.20 -1.70
C LEU A 155 -14.05 -6.51 -1.47
N LEU A 156 -14.64 -7.40 -2.27
CA LEU A 156 -16.04 -7.82 -2.13
C LEU A 156 -16.32 -8.51 -0.78
N THR A 157 -15.36 -9.29 -0.28
CA THR A 157 -15.49 -9.94 1.03
C THR A 157 -15.44 -8.93 2.17
N CYS A 158 -14.59 -7.90 2.06
CA CYS A 158 -14.54 -6.80 3.01
C CYS A 158 -15.84 -5.99 3.02
N ASP A 159 -16.38 -5.68 1.84
CA ASP A 159 -17.66 -4.99 1.68
C ASP A 159 -18.80 -5.75 2.36
N ALA A 160 -18.88 -7.07 2.13
CA ALA A 160 -19.88 -7.93 2.76
C ALA A 160 -19.79 -7.96 4.30
N LYS A 161 -18.62 -7.65 4.86
CA LYS A 161 -18.33 -7.60 6.29
C LYS A 161 -18.37 -6.17 6.87
N GLY A 162 -18.56 -5.15 6.04
CA GLY A 162 -18.52 -3.74 6.46
C GLY A 162 -17.13 -3.27 6.88
N ILE A 163 -16.07 -3.89 6.35
CA ILE A 163 -14.68 -3.48 6.58
C ILE A 163 -14.29 -2.52 5.45
N PRO A 164 -13.84 -1.29 5.74
CA PRO A 164 -13.37 -0.40 4.69
C PRO A 164 -12.19 -1.04 3.94
N ALA A 165 -12.32 -1.15 2.62
CA ALA A 165 -11.26 -1.64 1.76
C ALA A 165 -11.20 -0.85 0.46
N GLU A 166 -10.00 -0.66 -0.08
CA GLU A 166 -9.79 0.06 -1.33
C GLU A 166 -8.68 -0.56 -2.18
N ALA A 167 -8.88 -0.49 -3.50
CA ALA A 167 -7.83 -0.79 -4.46
C ALA A 167 -6.82 0.35 -4.50
N LEU A 168 -5.55 -0.03 -4.66
CA LEU A 168 -4.45 0.89 -4.78
C LEU A 168 -4.36 1.41 -6.23
N ARG A 169 -5.21 2.39 -6.55
CA ARG A 169 -5.30 3.02 -7.90
C ARG A 169 -4.12 3.92 -8.26
N TYR A 170 -2.90 3.57 -7.85
CA TYR A 170 -1.71 4.37 -8.11
C TYR A 170 -0.95 3.85 -9.34
N GLY A 171 -0.75 4.71 -10.33
CA GLY A 171 -0.06 4.38 -11.59
C GLY A 171 -0.98 3.89 -12.71
N LYS A 172 -2.28 3.72 -12.43
CA LYS A 172 -3.31 3.52 -13.45
C LYS A 172 -3.85 4.90 -13.81
N VAL A 173 -3.71 5.33 -15.06
CA VAL A 173 -4.41 6.53 -15.56
C VAL A 173 -5.90 6.30 -15.33
N ALA A 174 -6.55 7.23 -14.62
CA ALA A 174 -8.00 7.24 -14.55
C ALA A 174 -8.49 7.65 -15.94
N LEU A 175 -8.96 6.67 -16.70
CA LEU A 175 -9.66 6.90 -17.95
C LEU A 175 -11.14 7.14 -17.61
N GLU A 176 -11.75 8.15 -18.21
CA GLU A 176 -13.20 8.37 -18.13
C GLU A 176 -13.94 7.29 -18.94
N SER A 177 -13.28 6.75 -19.96
CA SER A 177 -13.75 5.67 -20.82
C SER A 177 -12.58 4.78 -21.29
N PRO A 178 -12.78 3.46 -21.52
CA PRO A 178 -11.81 2.63 -22.24
C PRO A 178 -11.40 3.18 -23.62
N GLU A 179 -12.23 4.04 -24.23
CA GLU A 179 -11.95 4.74 -25.49
C GLU A 179 -10.82 5.78 -25.36
N ASP A 180 -10.51 6.23 -24.15
CA ASP A 180 -9.39 7.15 -23.88
C ASP A 180 -8.04 6.44 -24.04
N LEU A 181 -8.04 5.11 -24.19
CA LEU A 181 -6.84 4.33 -24.49
C LEU A 181 -6.57 4.40 -26.00
N PHE A 182 -5.65 5.27 -26.41
CA PHE A 182 -5.17 5.25 -27.79
C PHE A 182 -4.38 3.96 -28.08
N CYS A 183 -4.98 3.06 -28.87
CA CYS A 183 -4.37 1.84 -29.39
C CYS A 183 -4.12 1.97 -30.89
N GLY A 184 -3.04 2.68 -31.26
CA GLY A 184 -2.67 2.87 -32.66
C GLY A 184 -1.22 3.31 -32.84
N VAL A 185 -0.86 3.66 -34.07
CA VAL A 185 0.40 4.34 -34.42
C VAL A 185 0.06 5.78 -34.75
N VAL A 186 0.73 6.73 -34.09
CA VAL A 186 0.70 8.14 -34.51
C VAL A 186 1.97 8.37 -35.32
N GLU A 187 1.81 8.79 -36.56
CA GLU A 187 2.90 9.31 -37.38
C GLU A 187 2.97 10.83 -37.19
N GLY A 188 4.15 11.34 -36.90
CA GLY A 188 4.41 12.76 -36.77
C GLY A 188 5.54 13.18 -37.69
N GLU A 189 5.46 14.41 -38.20
CA GLU A 189 6.54 15.08 -38.94
C GLU A 189 7.02 16.28 -38.13
N GLY A 190 8.34 16.49 -38.09
CA GLY A 190 8.96 17.53 -37.28
C GLY A 190 10.40 17.77 -37.69
N SER A 191 10.97 18.89 -37.24
CA SER A 191 12.39 19.19 -37.46
C SER A 191 13.29 18.15 -36.80
N GLY A 192 14.51 17.95 -37.33
CA GLY A 192 15.48 17.01 -36.76
C GLY A 192 15.73 17.24 -35.27
N ASP A 193 15.86 18.51 -34.86
CA ASP A 193 16.08 18.90 -33.47
C ASP A 193 14.99 18.40 -32.52
N LEU A 194 13.73 18.36 -32.97
CA LEU A 194 12.60 17.89 -32.17
C LEU A 194 12.66 16.38 -31.94
N TRP A 195 13.13 15.63 -32.93
CA TRP A 195 13.32 14.18 -32.81
C TRP A 195 14.52 13.84 -31.95
N ASP A 196 15.60 14.61 -32.03
CA ASP A 196 16.77 14.44 -31.18
C ASP A 196 16.42 14.68 -29.71
N GLU A 197 15.63 15.72 -29.42
CA GLU A 197 15.12 16.00 -28.08
C GLU A 197 14.22 14.86 -27.57
N PHE A 198 13.28 14.38 -28.40
CA PHE A 198 12.43 13.24 -28.07
C PHE A 198 13.26 11.98 -27.76
N LEU A 199 14.26 11.67 -28.59
CA LEU A 199 15.11 10.48 -28.39
C LEU A 199 15.97 10.58 -27.14
N ALA A 200 16.37 11.80 -26.75
CA ALA A 200 17.13 12.09 -25.54
C ALA A 200 16.28 12.20 -24.26
N SER A 201 14.96 12.42 -24.39
CA SER A 201 14.04 12.64 -23.26
C SER A 201 13.90 11.44 -22.30
N GLY A 202 14.23 10.23 -22.77
CA GLY A 202 14.19 9.04 -21.94
C GLY A 202 14.44 7.73 -22.71
N PRO A 203 14.51 6.59 -22.00
CA PRO A 203 14.55 5.28 -22.63
C PRO A 203 13.25 5.00 -23.42
N PRO A 204 13.26 4.05 -24.36
CA PRO A 204 12.04 3.65 -25.07
C PRO A 204 10.88 3.37 -24.10
N ARG A 205 9.70 3.97 -24.37
CA ARG A 205 8.47 4.01 -23.53
C ARG A 205 8.41 5.07 -22.43
N GLU A 206 9.47 5.82 -22.20
CA GLU A 206 9.50 6.96 -21.26
C GLU A 206 9.76 8.30 -21.96
N ARG A 207 9.80 8.28 -23.30
CA ARG A 207 10.03 9.48 -24.12
C ARG A 207 8.79 10.34 -24.19
N PHE A 208 8.99 11.65 -24.25
CA PHE A 208 7.93 12.63 -24.36
C PHE A 208 8.33 13.75 -25.31
N LEU A 209 7.32 14.38 -25.92
CA LEU A 209 7.44 15.68 -26.57
C LEU A 209 6.96 16.74 -25.58
N PRO A 210 7.61 17.92 -25.51
CA PRO A 210 7.11 19.05 -24.72
C PRO A 210 5.74 19.56 -25.19
#